data_AF-G2Q7A0-F1
#
_entry.id   AF-G2Q7A0-F1
#
_cell.length_a   1.000
_cell.length_b   1.000
_cell.length_c   1.000
_cell.angle_alpha   90.00
_cell.angle_beta   90.00
_cell.angle_gamma   90.00
#
_symmetry.space_group_name_H-M   'P 1'
#
loop_
_entity.id
_entity.type
_entity.pdbx_description
1 polymer ?
#
loop_
_entity_poly.entity_id
_entity_poly.type
_entity_poly.pdbx_seq_one_letter_code
_entity_poly.pdbx_strand_id
1 'polypeptide(L)'
;MAHPPTTDPANTTDMPISTSTTGTPAAMNNPNPETETTDPETDFLLQSYIRLRHAISTKTHRGGDDDDDDDGQHQHRHHHHRHQQPSDRRPVLPTREALAAALSSLPTRGSPSYLEGRGAAQTHAHLLAALLPALNAQALSPRYYGFVTGGVLPVAEAADNLVTALDQNVQVHFPLPPGPGSGAPEKEEEEEEEEEEEGPGWTHSASTAVEDAALRMLIDLLHLDGEEDDEGKGARTDPRWPGRTFTTGATASNVLGLACGREAVVNARAARAGGKKTVAGDGLLAACLAGGVREVQVLTSMGHSSLAKAASLVGLGHGSIKDVGVPGEPWRLDLDAVERELEREDEGVLSIVVVSAGEVNTGRFATNVLDMPKLRSLADRYGAWIHVDGAFGLFARALPKTDEFLGLHANVAGLELADSIAADGHKLLNVPYDNGIFLCQHASVLTQVCSNPNAAYLASSPGDPNAILSPLDIGIENSRRFRALPVYAVLLSEGREGIAAMLSRMVLLAREIAAFVRDSDHYEWLPTEEASLESTYIIVLFRAKDPELNEVLVDRINASGRMFVSGTKWEGKKAVRIAVASWRVDVERDAAVVKEVLTAIAVGRKC
;
A
#
# COMPACT_ATOMS: atom_id res chain seq x y z
N MET A 1 -43.91 -60.92 -37.64
CA MET A 1 -42.55 -60.39 -37.81
C MET A 1 -42.42 -59.26 -36.81
N ALA A 2 -41.66 -59.48 -35.75
CA ALA A 2 -42.21 -59.37 -34.40
C ALA A 2 -42.06 -57.99 -33.72
N HIS A 3 -43.23 -57.45 -33.38
CA HIS A 3 -43.60 -56.51 -32.31
C HIS A 3 -43.13 -56.96 -30.87
N PRO A 4 -43.40 -56.21 -29.78
CA PRO A 4 -42.76 -54.99 -29.23
C PRO A 4 -42.37 -55.20 -27.72
N PRO A 5 -42.76 -54.39 -26.70
CA PRO A 5 -42.07 -53.24 -26.07
C PRO A 5 -41.75 -53.43 -24.55
N THR A 6 -41.42 -52.31 -23.87
CA THR A 6 -41.72 -51.95 -22.45
C THR A 6 -40.90 -52.47 -21.24
N THR A 7 -40.73 -51.53 -20.29
CA THR A 7 -40.81 -51.59 -18.80
C THR A 7 -39.62 -52.05 -17.93
N ASP A 8 -39.12 -51.08 -17.15
CA ASP A 8 -38.70 -51.16 -15.72
C ASP A 8 -39.85 -51.80 -14.87
N PRO A 9 -39.69 -52.47 -13.69
CA PRO A 9 -39.08 -51.89 -12.48
C PRO A 9 -38.50 -52.85 -11.37
N ALA A 10 -37.79 -52.23 -10.43
CA ALA A 10 -37.86 -52.34 -8.95
C ALA A 10 -37.92 -53.68 -8.15
N ASN A 11 -37.03 -53.71 -7.13
CA ASN A 11 -37.29 -53.92 -5.69
C ASN A 11 -37.19 -55.30 -4.99
N THR A 12 -36.57 -55.21 -3.81
CA THR A 12 -36.91 -55.82 -2.50
C THR A 12 -36.52 -57.26 -2.12
N THR A 13 -35.70 -57.33 -1.04
CA THR A 13 -35.84 -58.15 0.21
C THR A 13 -35.84 -59.68 0.11
N ASP A 14 -35.32 -60.50 1.05
CA ASP A 14 -35.05 -60.33 2.48
C ASP A 14 -34.25 -61.56 3.00
N MET A 15 -33.28 -61.32 3.92
CA MET A 15 -33.10 -61.94 5.28
C MET A 15 -33.09 -63.49 5.49
N PRO A 16 -32.77 -64.07 6.69
CA PRO A 16 -32.17 -63.53 7.95
C PRO A 16 -31.20 -64.49 8.75
N ILE A 17 -30.82 -64.01 9.96
CA ILE A 17 -30.61 -64.70 11.28
C ILE A 17 -29.17 -64.90 11.86
N SER A 18 -28.81 -63.98 12.77
CA SER A 18 -28.37 -64.09 14.20
C SER A 18 -27.22 -64.99 14.69
N THR A 19 -26.28 -64.40 15.48
CA THR A 19 -25.99 -64.76 16.92
C THR A 19 -24.92 -63.85 17.58
N SER A 20 -25.30 -63.12 18.65
CA SER A 20 -24.68 -63.00 20.01
C SER A 20 -23.14 -62.78 20.21
N THR A 21 -22.54 -62.08 21.18
CA THR A 21 -22.87 -61.19 22.33
C THR A 21 -21.52 -60.68 22.94
N THR A 22 -21.50 -59.42 23.42
CA THR A 22 -20.78 -58.82 24.60
C THR A 22 -19.24 -58.75 24.74
N GLY A 23 -18.73 -57.52 25.00
CA GLY A 23 -17.47 -57.24 25.73
C GLY A 23 -16.89 -55.80 25.54
N THR A 24 -17.04 -54.90 26.52
CA THR A 24 -16.56 -53.48 26.66
C THR A 24 -15.03 -53.37 27.03
N PRO A 25 -14.33 -52.19 27.13
CA PRO A 25 -14.77 -50.76 27.12
C PRO A 25 -13.91 -49.71 26.35
N ALA A 26 -14.59 -48.59 26.02
CA ALA A 26 -14.15 -47.17 25.97
C ALA A 26 -12.76 -46.74 25.43
N ALA A 27 -12.76 -46.06 24.28
CA ALA A 27 -11.80 -45.01 23.94
C ALA A 27 -12.56 -43.77 23.44
N MET A 28 -12.13 -42.59 23.89
CA MET A 28 -12.77 -41.29 23.71
C MET A 28 -12.91 -40.90 22.23
N ASN A 29 -14.10 -40.40 21.87
CA ASN A 29 -14.40 -39.78 20.58
C ASN A 29 -13.50 -38.56 20.34
N ASN A 30 -12.80 -38.59 19.21
CA ASN A 30 -12.23 -37.40 18.57
C ASN A 30 -13.20 -37.05 17.43
N PRO A 31 -13.88 -35.88 17.43
CA PRO A 31 -14.72 -35.51 16.30
C PRO A 31 -13.83 -35.18 15.09
N ASN A 32 -14.11 -35.87 14.00
CA ASN A 32 -13.55 -35.65 12.68
C ASN A 32 -13.89 -34.22 12.21
N PRO A 33 -12.97 -33.42 11.66
CA PRO A 33 -13.35 -32.14 11.05
C PRO A 33 -14.15 -32.44 9.78
N GLU A 34 -15.42 -32.03 9.79
CA GLU A 34 -16.25 -31.99 8.60
C GLU A 34 -15.54 -31.11 7.56
N THR A 35 -15.38 -31.66 6.37
CA THR A 35 -14.92 -30.94 5.18
C THR A 35 -15.92 -29.83 4.87
N GLU A 36 -15.57 -28.59 5.17
CA GLU A 36 -16.26 -27.40 4.66
C GLU A 36 -16.29 -27.48 3.13
N THR A 37 -17.49 -27.64 2.58
CA THR A 37 -17.74 -27.52 1.14
C THR A 37 -17.53 -26.07 0.74
N THR A 38 -16.36 -25.76 0.19
CA THR A 38 -16.15 -24.48 -0.51
C THR A 38 -17.06 -24.44 -1.74
N ASP A 39 -17.81 -23.35 -1.87
CA ASP A 39 -18.70 -23.08 -2.99
C ASP A 39 -18.01 -23.27 -4.36
N PRO A 40 -18.66 -23.87 -5.38
CA PRO A 40 -18.05 -24.15 -6.69
C PRO A 40 -17.46 -22.94 -7.42
N GLU A 41 -18.01 -21.74 -7.23
CA GLU A 41 -17.43 -20.52 -7.81
C GLU A 41 -16.12 -20.13 -7.10
N THR A 42 -16.09 -20.27 -5.77
CA THR A 42 -14.89 -20.05 -4.96
C THR A 42 -13.76 -21.02 -5.34
N ASP A 43 -14.07 -22.30 -5.56
CA ASP A 43 -13.09 -23.28 -6.03
C ASP A 43 -12.62 -22.96 -7.48
N PHE A 44 -13.52 -22.51 -8.37
CA PHE A 44 -13.13 -22.07 -9.72
C PHE A 44 -12.15 -20.88 -9.71
N LEU A 45 -12.34 -19.90 -8.82
CA LEU A 45 -11.46 -18.76 -8.67
C LEU A 45 -10.09 -19.16 -8.11
N LEU A 46 -10.06 -20.04 -7.10
CA LEU A 46 -8.84 -20.58 -6.53
C LEU A 46 -8.04 -21.40 -7.57
N GLN A 47 -8.73 -22.22 -8.36
CA GLN A 47 -8.14 -22.98 -9.47
C GLN A 47 -7.66 -22.07 -10.62
N SER A 48 -8.29 -20.92 -10.83
CA SER A 48 -7.85 -19.91 -11.81
C SER A 48 -6.59 -19.18 -11.35
N TYR A 49 -6.50 -18.86 -10.05
CA TYR A 49 -5.28 -18.34 -9.41
C TYR A 49 -4.11 -19.33 -9.52
N ILE A 50 -4.32 -20.60 -9.15
CA ILE A 50 -3.29 -21.64 -9.24
C ILE A 50 -2.81 -21.78 -10.69
N ARG A 51 -3.72 -21.77 -11.67
CA ARG A 51 -3.37 -21.85 -13.09
C ARG A 51 -2.60 -20.63 -13.59
N LEU A 52 -2.99 -19.41 -13.19
CA LEU A 52 -2.30 -18.19 -13.57
C LEU A 52 -0.89 -18.14 -12.97
N ARG A 53 -0.76 -18.43 -11.67
CA ARG A 53 0.52 -18.49 -10.96
C ARG A 53 1.44 -19.56 -11.53
N HIS A 54 0.90 -20.74 -11.82
CA HIS A 54 1.64 -21.82 -12.47
C HIS A 54 2.07 -21.44 -13.88
N ALA A 55 1.22 -20.76 -14.67
CA ALA A 55 1.57 -20.29 -16.01
C ALA A 55 2.67 -19.20 -15.99
N ILE A 56 2.59 -18.24 -15.06
CA ILE A 56 3.62 -17.22 -14.81
C ILE A 56 4.94 -17.88 -14.40
N SER A 57 4.89 -18.96 -13.62
CA SER A 57 6.06 -19.71 -13.15
C SER A 57 6.67 -20.64 -14.23
N THR A 58 5.87 -21.28 -15.09
CA THR A 58 6.31 -22.35 -16.00
C THR A 58 6.56 -21.93 -17.46
N LYS A 59 5.76 -21.02 -18.04
CA LYS A 59 5.96 -20.60 -19.44
C LYS A 59 7.13 -19.64 -19.64
N THR A 60 7.66 -19.13 -18.55
CA THR A 60 8.87 -18.32 -18.48
C THR A 60 10.13 -19.18 -18.28
N HIS A 61 10.02 -20.50 -18.44
CA HIS A 61 11.09 -21.49 -18.25
C HIS A 61 11.50 -22.24 -19.53
N ARG A 62 10.85 -22.00 -20.68
CA ARG A 62 11.29 -22.58 -21.97
C ARG A 62 12.29 -21.66 -22.67
N GLY A 63 13.52 -21.71 -22.20
CA GLY A 63 14.67 -21.06 -22.81
C GLY A 63 15.94 -21.58 -22.16
N GLY A 64 16.31 -22.82 -22.47
CA GLY A 64 17.58 -23.44 -22.08
C GLY A 64 17.42 -24.74 -21.29
N ASP A 65 17.81 -25.81 -21.97
CA ASP A 65 18.31 -27.10 -21.47
C ASP A 65 17.28 -28.20 -21.13
N ASP A 66 17.18 -29.12 -22.10
CA ASP A 66 16.81 -30.53 -21.94
C ASP A 66 17.88 -31.24 -21.09
N ASP A 67 17.48 -32.06 -20.10
CA ASP A 67 18.06 -33.38 -19.82
C ASP A 67 17.30 -34.09 -18.67
N ASP A 68 17.27 -35.41 -18.79
CA ASP A 68 16.56 -36.43 -18.02
C ASP A 68 16.88 -36.51 -16.52
N ASP A 69 15.92 -36.92 -15.67
CA ASP A 69 15.91 -38.25 -14.99
C ASP A 69 14.93 -38.34 -13.79
N ASP A 70 14.73 -39.61 -13.41
CA ASP A 70 13.62 -40.36 -12.82
C ASP A 70 13.46 -40.37 -11.27
N ASP A 71 12.29 -40.88 -10.86
CA ASP A 71 11.64 -41.23 -9.57
C ASP A 71 12.36 -41.29 -8.19
N GLY A 72 11.57 -41.02 -7.11
CA GLY A 72 11.63 -41.81 -5.86
C GLY A 72 11.51 -41.16 -4.46
N GLN A 73 10.27 -41.01 -3.95
CA GLN A 73 9.72 -41.14 -2.57
C GLN A 73 10.40 -40.58 -1.28
N HIS A 74 9.60 -39.73 -0.59
CA HIS A 74 9.34 -39.50 0.86
C HIS A 74 10.43 -39.66 1.95
N GLN A 75 10.67 -38.57 2.71
CA GLN A 75 10.56 -38.53 4.18
C GLN A 75 10.63 -37.10 4.76
N HIS A 76 9.73 -36.79 5.71
CA HIS A 76 9.62 -35.52 6.43
C HIS A 76 10.83 -35.26 7.34
N ARG A 77 11.68 -34.28 7.00
CA ARG A 77 12.56 -33.57 7.93
C ARG A 77 12.73 -32.11 7.50
N HIS A 78 12.44 -31.19 8.41
CA HIS A 78 12.71 -29.76 8.26
C HIS A 78 14.23 -29.53 8.19
N HIS A 79 14.77 -29.53 6.97
CA HIS A 79 16.06 -28.94 6.66
C HIS A 79 15.86 -27.82 5.64
N HIS A 80 16.33 -26.62 5.97
CA HIS A 80 16.53 -25.52 5.03
C HIS A 80 17.52 -25.95 3.95
N HIS A 81 17.04 -26.61 2.90
CA HIS A 81 17.81 -26.75 1.67
C HIS A 81 17.71 -25.45 0.88
N ARG A 82 18.87 -24.79 0.82
CA ARG A 82 19.23 -23.62 0.01
C ARG A 82 19.12 -23.95 -1.49
N HIS A 83 17.91 -24.15 -2.00
CA HIS A 83 17.65 -24.11 -3.44
C HIS A 83 17.41 -22.64 -3.84
N GLN A 84 18.31 -22.10 -4.69
CA GLN A 84 18.01 -20.86 -5.42
C GLN A 84 16.69 -21.06 -6.16
N GLN A 85 15.69 -20.24 -5.85
CA GLN A 85 14.41 -20.27 -6.55
C GLN A 85 14.67 -19.97 -8.05
N PRO A 86 14.04 -20.66 -9.00
CA PRO A 86 14.23 -20.42 -10.44
C PRO A 86 14.04 -18.97 -10.89
N SER A 87 13.27 -18.17 -10.12
CA SER A 87 13.12 -16.72 -10.30
C SER A 87 14.43 -15.93 -10.19
N ASP A 88 15.42 -16.46 -9.45
CA ASP A 88 16.66 -15.74 -9.12
C ASP A 88 17.66 -15.69 -10.28
N ARG A 89 17.41 -16.43 -11.38
CA ARG A 89 18.27 -16.44 -12.58
C ARG A 89 17.80 -15.51 -13.70
N ARG A 90 16.63 -14.88 -13.58
CA ARG A 90 16.12 -14.01 -14.65
C ARG A 90 16.75 -12.62 -14.61
N PRO A 91 16.95 -12.00 -15.79
CA PRO A 91 17.19 -10.57 -15.86
C PRO A 91 16.07 -9.80 -15.16
N VAL A 92 16.44 -8.77 -14.40
CA VAL A 92 15.47 -7.94 -13.67
C VAL A 92 14.57 -7.14 -14.61
N LEU A 93 15.10 -6.77 -15.78
CA LEU A 93 14.39 -6.07 -16.85
C LEU A 93 14.22 -6.97 -18.08
N PRO A 94 13.19 -6.71 -18.92
CA PRO A 94 13.02 -7.42 -20.18
C PRO A 94 14.22 -7.19 -21.12
N THR A 95 14.55 -8.19 -21.94
CA THR A 95 15.58 -8.05 -22.96
C THR A 95 15.12 -7.15 -24.11
N ARG A 96 16.08 -6.58 -24.86
CA ARG A 96 15.75 -5.75 -26.03
C ARG A 96 14.99 -6.56 -27.09
N GLU A 97 15.35 -7.83 -27.23
CA GLU A 97 14.72 -8.76 -28.16
C GLU A 97 13.27 -9.03 -27.78
N ALA A 98 13.00 -9.28 -26.49
CA ALA A 98 11.63 -9.45 -25.99
C ALA A 98 10.78 -8.19 -26.20
N LEU A 99 11.35 -7.01 -25.91
CA LEU A 99 10.66 -5.74 -26.12
C LEU A 99 10.35 -5.49 -27.60
N ALA A 100 11.34 -5.69 -28.50
CA ALA A 100 11.14 -5.51 -29.93
C ALA A 100 10.08 -6.48 -30.49
N ALA A 101 10.13 -7.76 -30.06
CA ALA A 101 9.14 -8.76 -30.43
C ALA A 101 7.73 -8.35 -29.98
N ALA A 102 7.57 -7.96 -28.70
CA ALA A 102 6.29 -7.52 -28.15
C ALA A 102 5.73 -6.32 -28.93
N LEU A 103 6.53 -5.26 -29.13
CA LEU A 103 6.11 -4.06 -29.84
C LEU A 103 5.73 -4.35 -31.30
N SER A 104 6.49 -5.21 -31.98
CA SER A 104 6.18 -5.61 -33.37
C SER A 104 4.89 -6.44 -33.48
N SER A 105 4.47 -7.10 -32.39
CA SER A 105 3.29 -7.95 -32.37
C SER A 105 1.98 -7.19 -32.10
N LEU A 106 2.07 -5.92 -31.71
CA LEU A 106 0.91 -5.08 -31.42
C LEU A 106 0.12 -4.74 -32.69
N PRO A 107 -1.23 -4.64 -32.61
CA PRO A 107 -2.04 -4.21 -33.74
C PRO A 107 -1.60 -2.84 -34.29
N THR A 108 -1.36 -2.76 -35.59
CA THR A 108 -0.93 -1.52 -36.25
C THR A 108 -2.11 -0.81 -36.90
N ARG A 109 -2.30 0.46 -36.57
CA ARG A 109 -3.35 1.30 -37.17
C ARG A 109 -3.20 1.33 -38.69
N GLY A 110 -4.30 1.07 -39.41
CA GLY A 110 -4.32 1.03 -40.88
C GLY A 110 -4.09 -0.36 -41.49
N SER A 111 -3.69 -1.36 -40.69
CA SER A 111 -3.74 -2.76 -41.13
C SER A 111 -5.20 -3.24 -41.28
N PRO A 112 -5.54 -4.07 -42.29
CA PRO A 112 -6.86 -4.70 -42.40
C PRO A 112 -7.33 -5.44 -41.13
N SER A 113 -6.39 -5.95 -40.33
CA SER A 113 -6.65 -6.72 -39.12
C SER A 113 -6.61 -5.92 -37.80
N TYR A 114 -6.54 -4.58 -37.85
CA TYR A 114 -6.31 -3.74 -36.66
C TYR A 114 -7.38 -3.91 -35.55
N LEU A 115 -8.65 -4.06 -35.92
CA LEU A 115 -9.78 -4.28 -35.01
C LEU A 115 -10.47 -5.64 -35.25
N GLU A 116 -9.79 -6.55 -35.93
CA GLU A 116 -10.32 -7.89 -36.17
C GLU A 116 -10.19 -8.72 -34.90
N GLY A 117 -11.30 -9.33 -34.46
CA GLY A 117 -11.34 -10.16 -33.27
C GLY A 117 -10.55 -11.46 -33.46
N ARG A 118 -9.58 -11.71 -32.57
CA ARG A 118 -8.75 -12.93 -32.59
C ARG A 118 -9.32 -14.09 -31.74
N GLY A 119 -10.34 -13.81 -30.93
CA GLY A 119 -10.90 -14.75 -29.95
C GLY A 119 -10.01 -14.93 -28.71
N ALA A 120 -10.58 -15.52 -27.66
CA ALA A 120 -9.94 -15.61 -26.34
C ALA A 120 -8.63 -16.42 -26.36
N ALA A 121 -8.60 -17.57 -27.04
CA ALA A 121 -7.43 -18.45 -27.06
C ALA A 121 -6.20 -17.79 -27.71
N GLN A 122 -6.37 -17.15 -28.87
CA GLN A 122 -5.26 -16.45 -29.55
C GLN A 122 -4.83 -15.20 -28.77
N THR A 123 -5.78 -14.50 -28.15
CA THR A 123 -5.49 -13.36 -27.27
C THR A 123 -4.65 -13.81 -26.08
N HIS A 124 -5.05 -14.88 -25.39
CA HIS A 124 -4.30 -15.42 -24.26
C HIS A 124 -2.90 -15.88 -24.67
N ALA A 125 -2.76 -16.55 -25.83
CA ALA A 125 -1.46 -16.93 -26.37
C ALA A 125 -0.57 -15.70 -26.64
N HIS A 126 -1.14 -14.63 -27.23
CA HIS A 126 -0.43 -13.39 -27.48
C HIS A 126 0.03 -12.69 -26.19
N LEU A 127 -0.87 -12.58 -25.19
CA LEU A 127 -0.53 -11.99 -23.89
C LEU A 127 0.63 -12.74 -23.21
N LEU A 128 0.58 -14.07 -23.19
CA LEU A 128 1.59 -14.88 -22.51
C LEU A 128 2.91 -15.01 -23.27
N ALA A 129 2.87 -15.15 -24.59
CA ALA A 129 4.06 -15.44 -25.39
C ALA A 129 4.74 -14.19 -25.92
N ALA A 130 3.98 -13.13 -26.25
CA ALA A 130 4.52 -11.91 -26.83
C ALA A 130 4.67 -10.79 -25.80
N LEU A 131 3.66 -10.53 -24.98
CA LEU A 131 3.69 -9.37 -24.07
C LEU A 131 4.37 -9.66 -22.73
N LEU A 132 4.01 -10.74 -22.05
CA LEU A 132 4.52 -11.06 -20.71
C LEU A 132 6.06 -11.05 -20.62
N PRO A 133 6.83 -11.62 -21.58
CA PRO A 133 8.30 -11.56 -21.53
C PRO A 133 8.90 -10.15 -21.64
N ALA A 134 8.12 -9.17 -22.15
CA ALA A 134 8.52 -7.79 -22.31
C ALA A 134 8.07 -6.89 -21.15
N LEU A 135 7.35 -7.42 -20.15
CA LEU A 135 6.94 -6.67 -18.97
C LEU A 135 8.05 -6.66 -17.91
N ASN A 136 8.10 -5.58 -17.12
CA ASN A 136 9.00 -5.50 -15.97
C ASN A 136 8.57 -6.49 -14.89
N ALA A 137 9.44 -7.43 -14.54
CA ALA A 137 9.19 -8.44 -13.52
C ALA A 137 9.55 -7.94 -12.10
N GLN A 138 9.28 -6.65 -11.81
CA GLN A 138 9.74 -5.97 -10.59
C GLN A 138 9.29 -6.69 -9.30
N ALA A 139 8.05 -7.18 -9.27
CA ALA A 139 7.52 -7.90 -8.10
C ALA A 139 8.10 -9.32 -7.94
N LEU A 140 8.70 -9.87 -8.99
CA LEU A 140 9.22 -11.25 -9.00
C LEU A 140 10.71 -11.32 -8.65
N SER A 141 11.41 -10.18 -8.66
CA SER A 141 12.85 -10.10 -8.38
C SER A 141 13.13 -9.50 -7.00
N PRO A 142 14.00 -10.12 -6.17
CA PRO A 142 14.52 -9.48 -4.97
C PRO A 142 15.54 -8.37 -5.26
N ARG A 143 15.97 -8.23 -6.53
CA ARG A 143 17.06 -7.31 -6.96
C ARG A 143 16.56 -6.16 -7.84
N TYR A 144 15.27 -5.87 -7.78
CA TYR A 144 14.71 -4.65 -8.33
C TYR A 144 14.81 -3.54 -7.27
N TYR A 145 15.83 -2.68 -7.39
CA TYR A 145 16.13 -1.60 -6.45
C TYR A 145 15.85 -0.20 -7.03
N GLY A 146 15.22 -0.13 -8.20
CA GLY A 146 14.84 1.14 -8.83
C GLY A 146 13.52 1.66 -8.26
N PHE A 147 13.46 2.96 -7.97
CA PHE A 147 12.31 3.59 -7.29
C PHE A 147 12.00 2.95 -5.93
N VAL A 148 10.98 3.41 -5.22
CA VAL A 148 10.46 2.67 -4.06
C VAL A 148 9.26 1.88 -4.54
N THR A 149 9.49 0.62 -4.86
CA THR A 149 8.49 -0.29 -5.44
C THR A 149 8.51 -1.59 -4.66
N GLY A 150 7.37 -1.92 -4.08
CA GLY A 150 7.18 -3.20 -3.38
C GLY A 150 7.13 -4.37 -4.35
N GLY A 151 7.32 -5.56 -3.79
CA GLY A 151 6.86 -6.80 -4.39
C GLY A 151 5.38 -7.04 -4.12
N VAL A 152 4.94 -8.27 -4.38
CA VAL A 152 3.59 -8.74 -4.04
C VAL A 152 3.71 -10.02 -3.24
N LEU A 153 3.17 -10.04 -2.02
CA LEU A 153 3.06 -11.25 -1.21
C LEU A 153 2.05 -12.21 -1.86
N PRO A 154 2.28 -13.53 -1.85
CA PRO A 154 1.36 -14.49 -2.47
C PRO A 154 -0.09 -14.42 -1.94
N VAL A 155 -0.25 -14.12 -0.64
CA VAL A 155 -1.58 -13.94 -0.05
C VAL A 155 -2.28 -12.67 -0.56
N ALA A 156 -1.52 -11.60 -0.79
CA ALA A 156 -2.02 -10.36 -1.37
C ALA A 156 -2.41 -10.55 -2.84
N GLU A 157 -1.62 -11.31 -3.60
CA GLU A 157 -1.94 -11.69 -4.98
C GLU A 157 -3.24 -12.51 -5.05
N ALA A 158 -3.41 -13.50 -4.18
CA ALA A 158 -4.63 -14.29 -4.11
C ALA A 158 -5.86 -13.41 -3.81
N ALA A 159 -5.75 -12.52 -2.82
CA ALA A 159 -6.79 -11.54 -2.49
C ALA A 159 -7.12 -10.61 -3.66
N ASP A 160 -6.13 -10.09 -4.37
CA ASP A 160 -6.33 -9.17 -5.51
C ASP A 160 -6.95 -9.85 -6.74
N ASN A 161 -6.74 -11.16 -6.89
CA ASN A 161 -7.47 -11.96 -7.88
C ASN A 161 -8.95 -12.10 -7.50
N LEU A 162 -9.29 -12.23 -6.21
CA LEU A 162 -10.70 -12.20 -5.76
C LEU A 162 -11.33 -10.83 -6.01
N VAL A 163 -10.58 -9.74 -5.73
CA VAL A 163 -11.03 -8.37 -6.07
C VAL A 163 -11.38 -8.26 -7.54
N THR A 164 -10.54 -8.79 -8.43
CA THR A 164 -10.74 -8.75 -9.88
C THR A 164 -11.88 -9.66 -10.34
N ALA A 165 -12.04 -10.82 -9.70
CA ALA A 165 -13.08 -11.78 -10.04
C ALA A 165 -14.49 -11.30 -9.67
N LEU A 166 -14.62 -10.64 -8.52
CA LEU A 166 -15.90 -10.14 -8.02
C LEU A 166 -16.21 -8.71 -8.51
N ASP A 167 -15.17 -7.94 -8.86
CA ASP A 167 -15.25 -6.57 -9.41
C ASP A 167 -16.25 -5.65 -8.69
N GLN A 168 -16.32 -5.78 -7.36
CA GLN A 168 -17.28 -5.06 -6.53
C GLN A 168 -16.82 -3.62 -6.27
N ASN A 169 -17.76 -2.67 -6.39
CA ASN A 169 -17.58 -1.30 -5.90
C ASN A 169 -17.82 -1.22 -4.38
N VAL A 170 -16.86 -0.67 -3.63
CA VAL A 170 -16.83 -0.64 -2.14
C VAL A 170 -17.84 0.33 -1.50
N GLN A 171 -18.62 1.04 -2.32
CA GLN A 171 -19.39 2.22 -1.90
C GLN A 171 -20.87 1.98 -1.59
N VAL A 172 -21.31 0.72 -1.60
CA VAL A 172 -22.73 0.40 -1.38
C VAL A 172 -22.99 0.34 0.13
N HIS A 173 -23.48 1.45 0.68
CA HIS A 173 -24.28 1.41 1.90
C HIS A 173 -25.67 0.88 1.55
N PHE A 174 -26.14 -0.10 2.32
CA PHE A 174 -27.48 -0.61 2.11
C PHE A 174 -28.48 0.35 2.74
N PRO A 175 -29.63 0.61 2.10
CA PRO A 175 -30.71 1.33 2.75
C PRO A 175 -31.08 0.58 4.03
N LEU A 176 -31.32 1.33 5.11
CA LEU A 176 -31.88 0.74 6.33
C LEU A 176 -33.17 -0.02 5.96
N PRO A 177 -33.42 -1.21 6.53
CA PRO A 177 -34.75 -1.80 6.46
C PRO A 177 -35.75 -0.75 6.96
N PRO A 178 -36.95 -0.64 6.34
CA PRO A 178 -37.96 0.28 6.80
C PRO A 178 -38.25 -0.01 8.28
N GLY A 179 -37.97 0.94 9.16
CA GLY A 179 -38.28 0.79 10.58
C GLY A 179 -39.78 0.56 10.77
N PRO A 180 -40.21 -0.07 11.87
CA PRO A 180 -41.61 -0.24 12.17
C PRO A 180 -42.24 1.14 12.37
N GLY A 181 -42.91 1.68 11.33
CA GLY A 181 -43.60 2.96 11.43
C GLY A 181 -43.68 3.82 10.16
N SER A 182 -43.08 3.47 9.02
CA SER A 182 -43.23 4.27 7.78
C SER A 182 -44.33 3.80 6.82
N GLY A 183 -45.26 2.96 7.28
CA GLY A 183 -46.45 2.54 6.54
C GLY A 183 -47.65 3.47 6.77
N ALA A 184 -48.36 3.83 5.69
CA ALA A 184 -49.67 4.47 5.73
C ALA A 184 -50.68 3.69 6.60
N PRO A 185 -51.80 4.30 7.07
CA PRO A 185 -52.71 3.62 7.97
C PRO A 185 -53.48 2.53 7.23
N GLU A 186 -53.03 1.28 7.36
CA GLU A 186 -53.81 0.10 6.99
C GLU A 186 -54.28 -0.61 8.27
N LYS A 187 -55.48 -1.18 8.14
CA LYS A 187 -56.38 -1.53 9.23
C LYS A 187 -55.86 -2.70 10.06
N GLU A 188 -56.12 -2.61 11.36
CA GLU A 188 -55.96 -3.66 12.36
C GLU A 188 -56.59 -4.98 11.91
N GLU A 189 -55.77 -6.01 11.69
CA GLU A 189 -56.12 -7.40 11.92
C GLU A 189 -55.01 -7.99 12.82
N GLU A 190 -55.40 -8.48 13.99
CA GLU A 190 -54.53 -9.10 15.00
C GLU A 190 -54.16 -10.52 14.53
N GLU A 191 -52.92 -10.71 14.08
CA GLU A 191 -52.28 -12.02 14.07
C GLU A 191 -50.99 -11.93 14.90
N GLU A 192 -50.87 -12.80 15.90
CA GLU A 192 -49.69 -12.98 16.73
C GLU A 192 -48.56 -13.60 15.87
N GLU A 193 -47.75 -12.76 15.23
CA GLU A 193 -46.49 -13.18 14.61
C GLU A 193 -45.40 -13.27 15.70
N GLU A 194 -44.73 -14.41 15.75
CA GLU A 194 -43.54 -14.62 16.59
C GLU A 194 -42.50 -13.57 16.23
N GLU A 195 -42.07 -12.74 17.21
CA GLU A 195 -40.96 -11.80 17.05
C GLU A 195 -39.68 -12.59 16.76
N GLU A 196 -39.37 -12.82 15.48
CA GLU A 196 -37.98 -13.05 15.07
C GLU A 196 -37.21 -11.80 15.49
N GLU A 197 -36.26 -11.94 16.42
CA GLU A 197 -35.28 -10.89 16.71
C GLU A 197 -34.63 -10.47 15.39
N GLU A 198 -35.10 -9.35 14.80
CA GLU A 198 -34.47 -8.77 13.63
C GLU A 198 -33.00 -8.48 13.99
N GLY A 199 -32.10 -9.29 13.44
CA GLY A 199 -30.66 -9.10 13.62
C GLY A 199 -30.26 -7.66 13.25
N PRO A 200 -29.17 -7.13 13.83
CA PRO A 200 -28.82 -5.72 13.72
C PRO A 200 -28.81 -5.30 12.24
N GLY A 201 -29.69 -4.37 11.87
CA GLY A 201 -29.84 -3.88 10.51
C GLY A 201 -28.50 -3.38 9.96
N TRP A 202 -27.93 -4.10 8.99
CA TRP A 202 -26.63 -3.78 8.42
C TRP A 202 -26.72 -2.54 7.53
N THR A 203 -25.98 -1.48 7.87
CA THR A 203 -25.98 -0.21 7.11
C THR A 203 -24.89 -0.13 6.05
N HIS A 204 -23.97 -1.10 5.99
CA HIS A 204 -22.81 -1.08 5.11
C HIS A 204 -22.49 -2.47 4.55
N SER A 205 -21.84 -2.52 3.38
CA SER A 205 -21.38 -3.78 2.79
C SER A 205 -20.24 -4.42 3.60
N ALA A 206 -20.03 -5.73 3.39
CA ALA A 206 -18.85 -6.43 3.92
C ALA A 206 -17.54 -5.80 3.42
N SER A 207 -17.50 -5.31 2.17
CA SER A 207 -16.31 -4.66 1.61
C SER A 207 -15.95 -3.36 2.35
N THR A 208 -16.97 -2.59 2.75
CA THR A 208 -16.81 -1.39 3.58
C THR A 208 -16.31 -1.74 4.97
N ALA A 209 -16.88 -2.79 5.59
CA ALA A 209 -16.45 -3.26 6.91
C ALA A 209 -15.00 -3.78 6.92
N VAL A 210 -14.60 -4.52 5.89
CA VAL A 210 -13.23 -5.03 5.74
C VAL A 210 -12.25 -3.89 5.46
N GLU A 211 -12.62 -2.88 4.66
CA GLU A 211 -11.80 -1.69 4.48
C GLU A 211 -11.53 -0.98 5.81
N ASP A 212 -12.59 -0.77 6.59
CA ASP A 212 -12.49 -0.15 7.89
C ASP A 212 -11.64 -0.97 8.88
N ALA A 213 -11.84 -2.30 8.91
CA ALA A 213 -11.06 -3.20 9.74
C ALA A 213 -9.57 -3.19 9.36
N ALA A 214 -9.25 -3.26 8.06
CA ALA A 214 -7.87 -3.22 7.57
C ALA A 214 -7.17 -1.91 7.95
N LEU A 215 -7.86 -0.77 7.87
CA LEU A 215 -7.29 0.52 8.27
C LEU A 215 -7.09 0.62 9.78
N ARG A 216 -8.00 0.09 10.60
CA ARG A 216 -7.81 -0.01 12.07
C ARG A 216 -6.62 -0.89 12.43
N MET A 217 -6.52 -2.08 11.84
CA MET A 217 -5.36 -2.96 12.01
C MET A 217 -4.04 -2.29 11.61
N LEU A 218 -4.03 -1.46 10.55
CA LEU A 218 -2.86 -0.67 10.16
C LEU A 218 -2.51 0.40 11.19
N ILE A 219 -3.50 1.12 11.71
CA ILE A 219 -3.32 2.12 12.77
C ILE A 219 -2.66 1.47 14.00
N ASP A 220 -3.13 0.28 14.39
CA ASP A 220 -2.59 -0.49 15.51
C ASP A 220 -1.18 -1.00 15.21
N LEU A 221 -0.96 -1.59 14.03
CA LEU A 221 0.36 -2.05 13.59
C LEU A 221 1.40 -0.92 13.68
N LEU A 222 1.01 0.29 13.29
CA LEU A 222 1.87 1.47 13.25
C LEU A 222 1.85 2.26 14.55
N HIS A 223 1.14 1.82 15.59
CA HIS A 223 1.02 2.50 16.88
C HIS A 223 0.60 3.97 16.74
N LEU A 224 -0.39 4.26 15.88
CA LEU A 224 -0.81 5.63 15.59
C LEU A 224 -1.88 6.16 16.57
N ASP A 225 -2.55 5.29 17.33
CA ASP A 225 -3.48 5.71 18.40
C ASP A 225 -2.78 5.96 19.75
N GLY A 226 -1.50 5.60 19.86
CA GLY A 226 -0.71 5.60 21.08
C GLY A 226 -0.07 4.22 21.32
N GLU A 227 0.81 4.13 22.30
CA GLU A 227 1.33 2.84 22.77
C GLU A 227 0.49 2.36 23.96
N GLU A 228 0.24 1.05 24.03
CA GLU A 228 -0.20 0.43 25.28
C GLU A 228 0.89 0.63 26.33
N ASP A 229 0.52 1.13 27.50
CA ASP A 229 1.43 1.13 28.64
C ASP A 229 1.66 -0.32 29.12
N ASP A 230 2.68 -0.54 29.95
CA ASP A 230 3.02 -1.87 30.50
C ASP A 230 1.87 -2.50 31.31
N GLU A 231 0.81 -1.76 31.61
CA GLU A 231 -0.40 -2.20 32.32
C GLU A 231 -1.57 -2.56 31.38
N GLY A 232 -1.38 -2.48 30.05
CA GLY A 232 -2.41 -2.81 29.05
C GLY A 232 -3.55 -1.78 28.96
N LYS A 233 -3.33 -0.55 29.43
CA LYS A 233 -4.29 0.56 29.50
C LYS A 233 -3.82 1.74 28.64
N GLY A 234 -3.60 1.54 27.34
CA GLY A 234 -3.18 2.64 26.45
C GLY A 234 -4.00 2.87 25.19
N ALA A 235 -4.87 1.94 24.78
CA ALA A 235 -5.74 2.18 23.63
C ALA A 235 -6.77 3.27 24.00
N ARG A 236 -6.74 4.42 23.29
CA ARG A 236 -7.79 5.44 23.44
C ARG A 236 -9.15 4.77 23.22
N THR A 237 -10.12 5.13 24.04
CA THR A 237 -11.52 4.72 23.82
C THR A 237 -12.11 5.37 22.56
N ASP A 238 -11.59 6.56 22.19
CA ASP A 238 -12.00 7.29 21.00
C ASP A 238 -10.90 7.20 19.90
N PRO A 239 -11.24 6.73 18.68
CA PRO A 239 -10.27 6.56 17.61
C PRO A 239 -9.65 7.92 17.21
N ARG A 240 -8.31 8.03 17.17
CA ARG A 240 -7.63 9.27 16.74
C ARG A 240 -7.83 9.56 15.26
N TRP A 241 -8.06 8.52 14.47
CA TRP A 241 -8.15 8.59 13.00
C TRP A 241 -9.55 8.20 12.51
N PRO A 242 -10.59 8.99 12.84
CA PRO A 242 -11.95 8.70 12.41
C PRO A 242 -12.12 8.84 10.90
N GLY A 243 -11.38 9.74 10.24
CA GLY A 243 -11.32 9.81 8.78
C GLY A 243 -10.22 8.91 8.24
N ARG A 244 -10.57 7.82 7.56
CA ARG A 244 -9.58 6.87 7.03
C ARG A 244 -10.10 6.23 5.74
N THR A 245 -9.26 6.12 4.73
CA THR A 245 -9.63 5.43 3.49
C THR A 245 -8.40 4.97 2.70
N PHE A 246 -8.56 3.94 1.86
CA PHE A 246 -7.58 3.64 0.81
C PHE A 246 -7.75 4.58 -0.39
N THR A 247 -6.65 4.92 -1.04
CA THR A 247 -6.58 5.75 -2.25
C THR A 247 -5.77 5.05 -3.34
N THR A 248 -5.62 5.68 -4.50
CA THR A 248 -4.77 5.19 -5.61
C THR A 248 -3.26 5.31 -5.32
N GLY A 249 -2.87 5.92 -4.20
CA GLY A 249 -1.47 6.08 -3.81
C GLY A 249 -1.20 7.36 -3.04
N ALA A 250 0.04 7.57 -2.61
CA ALA A 250 0.45 8.74 -1.83
C ALA A 250 0.21 10.05 -2.60
N THR A 251 0.20 10.05 -3.94
CA THR A 251 -0.18 11.26 -4.69
C THR A 251 -1.64 11.65 -4.43
N ALA A 252 -2.58 10.71 -4.49
CA ALA A 252 -3.98 10.98 -4.17
C ALA A 252 -4.17 11.29 -2.68
N SER A 253 -3.45 10.61 -1.81
CA SER A 253 -3.46 10.88 -0.37
C SER A 253 -2.92 12.28 -0.04
N ASN A 254 -1.86 12.73 -0.71
CA ASN A 254 -1.33 14.09 -0.58
C ASN A 254 -2.30 15.15 -1.14
N VAL A 255 -3.07 14.82 -2.19
CA VAL A 255 -4.18 15.69 -2.66
C VAL A 255 -5.22 15.85 -1.56
N LEU A 256 -5.65 14.76 -0.92
CA LEU A 256 -6.57 14.82 0.22
C LEU A 256 -5.96 15.57 1.41
N GLY A 257 -4.69 15.34 1.72
CA GLY A 257 -3.96 16.01 2.79
C GLY A 257 -3.93 17.53 2.61
N LEU A 258 -3.58 18.00 1.41
CA LEU A 258 -3.61 19.43 1.08
C LEU A 258 -5.03 20.00 0.99
N ALA A 259 -6.00 19.23 0.47
CA ALA A 259 -7.39 19.68 0.40
C ALA A 259 -7.99 19.87 1.80
N CYS A 260 -7.76 18.91 2.70
CA CYS A 260 -8.17 18.99 4.11
C CYS A 260 -7.44 20.12 4.83
N GLY A 261 -6.12 20.23 4.67
CA GLY A 261 -5.35 21.32 5.28
C GLY A 261 -5.82 22.69 4.83
N ARG A 262 -6.05 22.87 3.53
CA ARG A 262 -6.60 24.11 2.95
C ARG A 262 -7.99 24.42 3.51
N GLU A 263 -8.88 23.44 3.54
CA GLU A 263 -10.23 23.59 4.10
C GLU A 263 -10.15 24.01 5.57
N ALA A 264 -9.37 23.31 6.38
CA ALA A 264 -9.24 23.55 7.81
C ALA A 264 -8.69 24.94 8.13
N VAL A 265 -7.55 25.34 7.54
CA VAL A 265 -6.92 26.63 7.86
C VAL A 265 -7.76 27.81 7.37
N VAL A 266 -8.37 27.71 6.19
CA VAL A 266 -9.23 28.77 5.65
C VAL A 266 -10.51 28.88 6.47
N ASN A 267 -11.14 27.76 6.84
CA ASN A 267 -12.36 27.77 7.65
C ASN A 267 -12.10 28.33 9.05
N ALA A 268 -10.98 27.96 9.67
CA ALA A 268 -10.59 28.53 10.96
C ALA A 268 -10.40 30.04 10.89
N ARG A 269 -9.73 30.55 9.84
CA ARG A 269 -9.53 31.99 9.65
C ARG A 269 -10.83 32.73 9.35
N ALA A 270 -11.69 32.16 8.49
CA ALA A 270 -13.00 32.73 8.16
C ALA A 270 -13.91 32.79 9.40
N ALA A 271 -13.92 31.75 10.22
CA ALA A 271 -14.68 31.72 11.47
C ALA A 271 -14.21 32.80 12.46
N ARG A 272 -12.88 33.00 12.62
CA ARG A 272 -12.32 34.09 13.43
C ARG A 272 -12.75 35.48 12.92
N ALA A 273 -12.96 35.62 11.61
CA ALA A 273 -13.47 36.83 10.98
C ALA A 273 -15.01 36.97 11.02
N GLY A 274 -15.73 36.03 11.65
CA GLY A 274 -17.20 36.01 11.70
C GLY A 274 -17.88 35.54 10.40
N GLY A 275 -17.10 35.04 9.44
CA GLY A 275 -17.60 34.46 8.20
C GLY A 275 -18.04 33.00 8.37
N LYS A 276 -18.93 32.55 7.48
CA LYS A 276 -19.41 31.15 7.40
C LYS A 276 -19.06 30.47 6.08
N LYS A 277 -18.30 31.16 5.22
CA LYS A 277 -17.94 30.64 3.91
C LYS A 277 -16.86 29.58 4.03
N THR A 278 -16.97 28.55 3.22
CA THR A 278 -16.08 27.39 3.24
C THR A 278 -15.49 27.16 1.86
N VAL A 279 -14.33 26.50 1.76
CA VAL A 279 -13.74 26.28 0.43
C VAL A 279 -14.56 25.27 -0.36
N ALA A 280 -15.02 24.19 0.28
CA ALA A 280 -15.89 23.20 -0.34
C ALA A 280 -17.24 23.78 -0.80
N GLY A 281 -17.88 24.63 0.01
CA GLY A 281 -19.21 25.16 -0.29
C GLY A 281 -19.23 26.40 -1.20
N ASP A 282 -18.31 27.35 -0.98
CA ASP A 282 -18.32 28.66 -1.64
C ASP A 282 -17.20 28.84 -2.68
N GLY A 283 -16.23 27.92 -2.69
CA GLY A 283 -15.02 28.01 -3.51
C GLY A 283 -13.90 28.80 -2.84
N LEU A 284 -12.66 28.49 -3.24
CA LEU A 284 -11.43 28.99 -2.61
C LEU A 284 -11.37 30.53 -2.53
N LEU A 285 -11.65 31.21 -3.64
CA LEU A 285 -11.57 32.68 -3.70
C LEU A 285 -12.57 33.33 -2.73
N ALA A 286 -13.82 32.87 -2.71
CA ALA A 286 -14.85 33.46 -1.87
C ALA A 286 -14.58 33.23 -0.37
N ALA A 287 -14.11 32.03 -0.01
CA ALA A 287 -13.72 31.71 1.37
C ALA A 287 -12.50 32.53 1.81
N CYS A 288 -11.49 32.68 0.96
CA CYS A 288 -10.31 33.49 1.26
C CYS A 288 -10.67 34.97 1.48
N LEU A 289 -11.47 35.55 0.58
CA LEU A 289 -11.92 36.95 0.72
C LEU A 289 -12.73 37.17 2.01
N ALA A 290 -13.57 36.21 2.40
CA ALA A 290 -14.34 36.30 3.64
C ALA A 290 -13.46 36.24 4.90
N GLY A 291 -12.34 35.52 4.85
CA GLY A 291 -11.38 35.41 5.96
C GLY A 291 -10.23 36.42 5.92
N GLY A 292 -10.14 37.29 4.90
CA GLY A 292 -8.97 38.15 4.70
C GLY A 292 -7.68 37.39 4.35
N VAL A 293 -7.80 36.18 3.79
CA VAL A 293 -6.68 35.33 3.40
C VAL A 293 -6.10 35.81 2.08
N ARG A 294 -4.78 36.02 2.05
CA ARG A 294 -4.03 36.47 0.88
C ARG A 294 -3.25 35.34 0.21
N GLU A 295 -2.80 34.38 1.01
CA GLU A 295 -1.96 33.27 0.58
C GLU A 295 -2.24 32.05 1.47
N VAL A 296 -2.23 30.86 0.86
CA VAL A 296 -2.12 29.60 1.58
C VAL A 296 -0.83 28.95 1.11
N GLN A 297 0.16 28.89 1.99
CA GLN A 297 1.49 28.34 1.72
C GLN A 297 1.61 26.89 2.19
N VAL A 298 2.51 26.15 1.56
CA VAL A 298 2.87 24.78 1.93
C VAL A 298 4.35 24.76 2.30
N LEU A 299 4.66 24.59 3.58
CA LEU A 299 6.02 24.53 4.10
C LEU A 299 6.50 23.08 4.11
N THR A 300 7.67 22.77 3.56
CA THR A 300 8.22 21.41 3.54
C THR A 300 9.75 21.43 3.43
N SER A 301 10.40 20.29 3.60
CA SER A 301 11.85 20.12 3.38
C SER A 301 12.07 18.96 2.41
N MET A 302 12.66 19.24 1.24
CA MET A 302 12.81 18.25 0.15
C MET A 302 11.55 17.40 -0.13
N GLY A 303 10.38 18.03 -0.13
CA GLY A 303 9.11 17.35 -0.38
C GLY A 303 9.08 16.63 -1.73
N HIS A 304 8.41 15.49 -1.79
CA HIS A 304 8.30 14.73 -3.04
C HIS A 304 7.61 15.54 -4.14
N SER A 305 8.00 15.33 -5.40
CA SER A 305 7.44 16.04 -6.55
C SER A 305 5.91 15.95 -6.69
N SER A 306 5.28 14.91 -6.10
CA SER A 306 3.81 14.81 -6.04
C SER A 306 3.17 15.92 -5.23
N LEU A 307 3.88 16.53 -4.30
CA LEU A 307 3.34 17.59 -3.45
C LEU A 307 3.03 18.85 -4.27
N ALA A 308 3.94 19.27 -5.16
CA ALA A 308 3.67 20.35 -6.10
C ALA A 308 2.47 20.01 -6.99
N LYS A 309 2.42 18.78 -7.52
CA LYS A 309 1.25 18.31 -8.29
C LYS A 309 -0.05 18.40 -7.48
N ALA A 310 -0.03 17.96 -6.23
CA ALA A 310 -1.18 18.04 -5.34
C ALA A 310 -1.61 19.49 -5.10
N ALA A 311 -0.66 20.40 -4.82
CA ALA A 311 -0.92 21.83 -4.64
C ALA A 311 -1.57 22.45 -5.89
N SER A 312 -1.14 22.05 -7.09
CA SER A 312 -1.79 22.48 -8.34
C SER A 312 -3.22 21.96 -8.45
N LEU A 313 -3.48 20.70 -8.09
CA LEU A 313 -4.82 20.09 -8.18
C LEU A 313 -5.81 20.72 -7.20
N VAL A 314 -5.35 21.08 -5.99
CA VAL A 314 -6.20 21.73 -4.98
C VAL A 314 -6.32 23.25 -5.15
N GLY A 315 -5.77 23.81 -6.23
CA GLY A 315 -5.91 25.23 -6.58
C GLY A 315 -4.96 26.18 -5.84
N LEU A 316 -3.92 25.67 -5.17
CA LEU A 316 -2.87 26.48 -4.52
C LEU A 316 -1.73 26.83 -5.48
N GLY A 317 -1.48 25.98 -6.47
CA GLY A 317 -0.41 26.15 -7.48
C GLY A 317 0.98 25.74 -6.98
N HIS A 318 1.93 25.58 -7.89
CA HIS A 318 3.29 25.15 -7.55
C HIS A 318 4.06 26.18 -6.71
N GLY A 319 3.75 27.47 -6.90
CA GLY A 319 4.43 28.56 -6.20
C GLY A 319 4.08 28.70 -4.72
N SER A 320 3.09 27.93 -4.22
CA SER A 320 2.78 27.92 -2.79
C SER A 320 3.73 27.05 -1.98
N ILE A 321 4.51 26.17 -2.62
CA ILE A 321 5.48 25.31 -1.94
C ILE A 321 6.70 26.14 -1.56
N LYS A 322 7.04 26.17 -0.27
CA LYS A 322 8.24 26.80 0.26
C LYS A 322 9.11 25.73 0.91
N ASP A 323 10.34 25.63 0.41
CA ASP A 323 11.36 24.78 1.01
C ASP A 323 11.97 25.49 2.23
N VAL A 324 11.85 24.84 3.38
CA VAL A 324 12.35 25.29 4.70
C VAL A 324 13.29 24.24 5.28
N GLY A 325 14.07 23.56 4.44
CA GLY A 325 15.07 22.60 4.86
C GLY A 325 16.27 23.22 5.59
N VAL A 326 16.84 22.48 6.54
CA VAL A 326 18.08 22.89 7.24
C VAL A 326 19.24 22.93 6.24
N PRO A 327 20.06 24.00 6.20
CA PRO A 327 21.28 24.02 5.40
C PRO A 327 22.23 22.87 5.78
N GLY A 328 22.74 22.11 4.80
CA GLY A 328 23.58 20.93 5.03
C GLY A 328 22.79 19.63 5.24
N GLU A 329 21.63 19.73 5.87
CA GLU A 329 20.67 18.64 6.04
C GLU A 329 19.31 18.95 5.39
N PRO A 330 19.24 19.11 4.05
CA PRO A 330 18.06 19.66 3.40
C PRO A 330 16.80 18.79 3.55
N TRP A 331 16.93 17.52 3.97
CA TRP A 331 15.78 16.67 4.30
C TRP A 331 15.12 17.07 5.62
N ARG A 332 15.88 17.59 6.60
CA ARG A 332 15.36 18.03 7.89
C ARG A 332 14.66 19.36 7.77
N LEU A 333 13.55 19.49 8.47
CA LEU A 333 12.77 20.72 8.51
C LEU A 333 13.39 21.69 9.53
N ASP A 334 13.70 22.91 9.09
CA ASP A 334 14.19 23.99 9.95
C ASP A 334 12.99 24.58 10.71
N LEU A 335 12.86 24.21 11.98
CA LEU A 335 11.75 24.65 12.83
C LEU A 335 11.74 26.17 13.07
N ASP A 336 12.91 26.82 13.07
CA ASP A 336 12.98 28.28 13.21
C ASP A 336 12.52 28.95 11.91
N ALA A 337 12.85 28.37 10.74
CA ALA A 337 12.32 28.84 9.46
C ALA A 337 10.81 28.63 9.35
N VAL A 338 10.31 27.49 9.85
CA VAL A 338 8.87 27.25 9.94
C VAL A 338 8.21 28.28 10.83
N GLU A 339 8.68 28.52 12.05
CA GLU A 339 8.09 29.53 12.95
C GLU A 339 8.02 30.91 12.29
N ARG A 340 9.11 31.35 11.62
CA ARG A 340 9.12 32.62 10.87
C ARG A 340 8.04 32.73 9.78
N GLU A 341 7.78 31.66 9.04
CA GLU A 341 6.71 31.67 8.04
C GLU A 341 5.31 31.57 8.68
N LEU A 342 5.18 30.89 9.83
CA LEU A 342 3.93 30.78 10.58
C LEU A 342 3.50 32.10 11.24
N GLU A 343 4.45 32.94 11.67
CA GLU A 343 4.18 34.27 12.26
C GLU A 343 3.44 35.22 11.33
N ARG A 344 3.38 34.91 10.02
CA ARG A 344 2.72 35.72 9.00
C ARG A 344 1.19 35.50 8.93
N GLU A 345 0.61 34.74 9.86
CA GLU A 345 -0.86 34.52 9.92
C GLU A 345 -1.66 35.82 10.02
N ASP A 346 -1.17 36.79 10.78
CA ASP A 346 -1.77 38.12 10.91
C ASP A 346 -1.74 38.93 9.59
N GLU A 347 -0.79 38.63 8.70
CA GLU A 347 -0.73 39.21 7.34
C GLU A 347 -1.74 38.55 6.38
N GLY A 348 -2.49 37.54 6.84
CA GLY A 348 -3.39 36.74 6.02
C GLY A 348 -2.69 35.62 5.25
N VAL A 349 -1.51 35.17 5.70
CA VAL A 349 -0.78 34.03 5.14
C VAL A 349 -1.04 32.79 6.00
N LEU A 350 -1.78 31.82 5.48
CA LEU A 350 -2.10 30.58 6.20
C LEU A 350 -1.19 29.45 5.77
N SER A 351 -0.89 28.51 6.67
CA SER A 351 0.17 27.53 6.44
C SER A 351 -0.29 26.09 6.58
N ILE A 352 0.13 25.26 5.64
CA ILE A 352 0.11 23.80 5.73
C ILE A 352 1.57 23.35 5.83
N VAL A 353 1.95 22.64 6.87
CA VAL A 353 3.29 22.04 7.01
C VAL A 353 3.22 20.60 6.55
N VAL A 354 4.06 20.24 5.57
CA VAL A 354 4.15 18.88 5.04
C VAL A 354 5.47 18.25 5.48
N VAL A 355 5.38 17.30 6.40
CA VAL A 355 6.50 16.55 6.96
C VAL A 355 6.76 15.32 6.08
N SER A 356 7.92 15.28 5.44
CA SER A 356 8.35 14.10 4.68
C SER A 356 8.92 13.03 5.61
N ALA A 357 8.29 11.86 5.67
CA ALA A 357 8.82 10.69 6.37
C ALA A 357 9.34 9.69 5.34
N GLY A 358 10.66 9.72 5.12
CA GLY A 358 11.33 9.00 4.03
C GLY A 358 11.43 9.85 2.77
N GLU A 359 12.40 10.76 2.72
CA GLU A 359 12.73 11.52 1.50
C GLU A 359 13.26 10.59 0.41
N VAL A 360 12.87 10.81 -0.85
CA VAL A 360 13.06 9.81 -1.92
C VAL A 360 14.50 9.54 -2.34
N ASN A 361 15.44 10.46 -2.11
CA ASN A 361 16.84 10.27 -2.47
C ASN A 361 17.62 9.60 -1.37
N THR A 362 17.37 9.97 -0.12
CA THR A 362 18.18 9.59 1.05
C THR A 362 17.49 8.58 1.96
N GLY A 363 16.16 8.46 1.89
CA GLY A 363 15.34 7.70 2.83
C GLY A 363 15.28 8.33 4.23
N ARG A 364 15.81 9.55 4.42
CA ARG A 364 15.85 10.24 5.71
C ARG A 364 14.51 10.91 6.05
N PHE A 365 14.39 11.31 7.31
CA PHE A 365 13.15 11.85 7.87
C PHE A 365 13.29 13.35 8.14
N ALA A 366 12.22 14.11 7.91
CA ALA A 366 12.22 15.56 8.11
C ALA A 366 12.22 15.99 9.58
N THR A 367 11.82 15.09 10.48
CA THR A 367 11.68 15.34 11.92
C THR A 367 12.22 14.16 12.73
N ASN A 368 12.32 14.36 14.04
CA ASN A 368 12.54 13.32 15.04
C ASN A 368 11.67 13.56 16.29
N VAL A 369 11.87 12.74 17.32
CA VAL A 369 11.16 12.73 18.60
C VAL A 369 11.14 14.08 19.32
N LEU A 370 12.14 14.95 19.10
CA LEU A 370 12.20 16.29 19.70
C LEU A 370 11.52 17.35 18.82
N ASP A 371 11.40 17.09 17.52
CA ASP A 371 10.93 18.06 16.53
C ASP A 371 9.39 18.07 16.44
N MET A 372 8.74 16.89 16.38
CA MET A 372 7.29 16.79 16.22
C MET A 372 6.47 17.47 17.34
N PRO A 373 6.81 17.33 18.64
CA PRO A 373 6.11 18.05 19.70
C PRO A 373 6.22 19.58 19.58
N LYS A 374 7.39 20.08 19.18
CA LYS A 374 7.59 21.52 18.91
C LYS A 374 6.76 21.96 17.71
N LEU A 375 6.79 21.20 16.63
CA LEU A 375 6.02 21.50 15.42
C LEU A 375 4.52 21.53 15.70
N ARG A 376 3.99 20.58 16.48
CA ARG A 376 2.59 20.58 16.94
C ARG A 376 2.27 21.85 17.73
N SER A 377 3.12 22.23 18.69
CA SER A 377 2.94 23.46 19.47
C SER A 377 2.93 24.72 18.60
N LEU A 378 3.78 24.78 17.57
CA LEU A 378 3.79 25.88 16.60
C LEU A 378 2.50 25.89 15.77
N ALA A 379 2.08 24.74 15.26
CA ALA A 379 0.86 24.62 14.48
C ALA A 379 -0.39 25.02 15.28
N ASP A 380 -0.45 24.66 16.56
CA ASP A 380 -1.56 25.06 17.44
C ASP A 380 -1.55 26.58 17.71
N ARG A 381 -0.36 27.16 17.92
CA ARG A 381 -0.20 28.60 18.17
C ARG A 381 -0.66 29.44 16.98
N TYR A 382 -0.24 29.06 15.77
CA TYR A 382 -0.47 29.85 14.55
C TYR A 382 -1.64 29.34 13.69
N GLY A 383 -2.34 28.28 14.13
CA GLY A 383 -3.46 27.70 13.39
C GLY A 383 -3.06 27.02 12.07
N ALA A 384 -1.90 26.37 12.03
CA ALA A 384 -1.42 25.63 10.87
C ALA A 384 -1.89 24.18 10.87
N TRP A 385 -1.93 23.57 9.68
CA TRP A 385 -2.20 22.15 9.50
C TRP A 385 -0.92 21.35 9.32
N ILE A 386 -0.77 20.20 9.97
CA ILE A 386 0.35 19.28 9.76
C ILE A 386 -0.11 18.07 8.93
N HIS A 387 0.49 17.88 7.77
CA HIS A 387 0.33 16.68 6.95
C HIS A 387 1.65 15.89 6.91
N VAL A 388 1.61 14.58 7.12
CA VAL A 388 2.76 13.70 6.95
C VAL A 388 2.67 12.99 5.60
N ASP A 389 3.64 13.23 4.72
CA ASP A 389 3.88 12.36 3.56
C ASP A 389 4.79 11.21 4.01
N GLY A 390 4.16 10.13 4.45
CA GLY A 390 4.82 8.93 4.97
C GLY A 390 4.84 7.78 3.99
N ALA A 391 4.67 8.03 2.68
CA ALA A 391 4.51 7.06 1.60
C ALA A 391 5.19 5.70 1.85
N PHE A 392 6.49 5.71 2.17
CA PHE A 392 7.21 4.52 2.63
C PHE A 392 7.83 4.65 4.02
N GLY A 393 8.15 5.87 4.49
CA GLY A 393 8.78 6.03 5.81
C GLY A 393 7.86 5.77 6.99
N LEU A 394 6.52 5.85 6.83
CA LEU A 394 5.58 5.58 7.91
C LEU A 394 5.78 4.17 8.51
N PHE A 395 6.11 3.19 7.65
CA PHE A 395 6.28 1.79 8.06
C PHE A 395 7.52 1.54 8.93
N ALA A 396 8.43 2.50 9.09
CA ALA A 396 9.51 2.37 10.08
C ALA A 396 8.94 2.22 11.51
N ARG A 397 7.71 2.68 11.76
CA ARG A 397 6.99 2.48 13.03
C ARG A 397 6.66 1.01 13.34
N ALA A 398 6.63 0.15 12.33
CA ALA A 398 6.39 -1.29 12.48
C ALA A 398 7.69 -2.10 12.68
N LEU A 399 8.86 -1.45 12.71
CA LEU A 399 10.12 -2.12 13.04
C LEU A 399 10.12 -2.57 14.51
N PRO A 400 10.84 -3.66 14.87
CA PRO A 400 11.01 -4.06 16.25
C PRO A 400 11.55 -2.92 17.13
N LYS A 401 11.08 -2.82 18.38
CA LYS A 401 11.59 -1.88 19.38
C LYS A 401 12.85 -2.42 20.03
N THR A 402 13.94 -2.45 19.26
CA THR A 402 15.26 -2.91 19.71
C THR A 402 16.30 -1.82 19.44
N ASP A 403 17.46 -1.93 20.07
CA ASP A 403 18.59 -1.00 19.85
C ASP A 403 18.97 -0.89 18.36
N GLU A 404 18.80 -1.98 17.60
CA GLU A 404 19.04 -2.05 16.14
C GLU A 404 18.23 -0.98 15.37
N PHE A 405 17.01 -0.66 15.81
CA PHE A 405 16.10 0.24 15.10
C PHE A 405 15.75 1.50 15.89
N LEU A 406 16.38 1.72 17.05
CA LEU A 406 16.06 2.83 17.94
C LEU A 406 16.18 4.20 17.26
N GLY A 407 17.21 4.42 16.44
CA GLY A 407 17.38 5.67 15.69
C GLY A 407 16.26 5.91 14.67
N LEU A 408 15.77 4.85 14.03
CA LEU A 408 14.63 4.95 13.10
C LEU A 408 13.33 5.24 13.85
N HIS A 409 13.10 4.58 14.98
CA HIS A 409 11.96 4.88 15.86
C HIS A 409 11.98 6.34 16.34
N ALA A 410 13.14 6.85 16.74
CA ALA A 410 13.29 8.25 17.12
C ALA A 410 12.93 9.21 15.97
N ASN A 411 13.19 8.84 14.71
CA ASN A 411 12.86 9.66 13.54
C ASN A 411 11.37 9.65 13.16
N VAL A 412 10.63 8.59 13.52
CA VAL A 412 9.19 8.48 13.25
C VAL A 412 8.30 8.74 14.46
N ALA A 413 8.88 8.96 15.64
CA ALA A 413 8.15 9.30 16.84
C ALA A 413 7.44 10.66 16.68
N GLY A 414 6.21 10.75 17.18
CA GLY A 414 5.40 11.96 17.10
C GLY A 414 4.71 12.18 15.74
N LEU A 415 4.91 11.33 14.73
CA LEU A 415 4.14 11.44 13.46
C LEU A 415 2.63 11.34 13.69
N GLU A 416 2.18 10.67 14.75
CA GLU A 416 0.79 10.61 15.19
C GLU A 416 0.22 11.96 15.67
N LEU A 417 1.05 12.98 15.86
CA LEU A 417 0.62 14.36 16.18
C LEU A 417 0.17 15.15 14.95
N ALA A 418 0.33 14.60 13.74
CA ALA A 418 -0.14 15.22 12.51
C ALA A 418 -1.66 15.21 12.39
N ASP A 419 -2.21 16.16 11.63
CA ASP A 419 -3.64 16.26 11.36
C ASP A 419 -4.08 15.27 10.26
N SER A 420 -3.18 14.95 9.32
CA SER A 420 -3.37 13.88 8.34
C SER A 420 -2.08 13.18 7.94
N ILE A 421 -2.19 11.93 7.50
CA ILE A 421 -1.05 11.08 7.10
C ILE A 421 -1.36 10.41 5.75
N ALA A 422 -0.38 10.39 4.87
CA ALA A 422 -0.36 9.60 3.64
C ALA A 422 0.64 8.43 3.75
N ALA A 423 0.29 7.27 3.22
CA ALA A 423 1.20 6.12 3.04
C ALA A 423 0.87 5.32 1.77
N ASP A 424 1.75 4.38 1.39
CA ASP A 424 1.54 3.45 0.27
C ASP A 424 1.76 1.99 0.71
N GLY A 425 0.70 1.17 0.69
CA GLY A 425 0.82 -0.26 0.95
C GLY A 425 1.61 -0.98 -0.15
N HIS A 426 1.44 -0.57 -1.41
CA HIS A 426 2.16 -1.16 -2.56
C HIS A 426 3.68 -0.86 -2.57
N LYS A 427 4.19 -0.15 -1.56
CA LYS A 427 5.62 0.01 -1.30
C LYS A 427 6.09 -1.02 -0.29
N LEU A 428 5.81 -0.80 1.00
CA LEU A 428 6.43 -1.62 2.05
C LEU A 428 5.54 -2.71 2.64
N LEU A 429 4.21 -2.66 2.45
CA LEU A 429 3.34 -3.82 2.75
C LEU A 429 3.37 -4.88 1.65
N ASN A 430 4.01 -4.60 0.51
CA ASN A 430 4.15 -5.56 -0.60
C ASN A 430 2.79 -6.13 -1.05
N VAL A 431 1.80 -5.24 -1.22
CA VAL A 431 0.50 -5.53 -1.86
C VAL A 431 0.49 -5.02 -3.31
N PRO A 432 -0.41 -5.52 -4.18
CA PRO A 432 -0.51 -5.06 -5.56
C PRO A 432 -0.79 -3.56 -5.70
N TYR A 433 -0.38 -3.02 -6.85
CA TYR A 433 -0.78 -1.69 -7.27
C TYR A 433 -2.28 -1.70 -7.67
N ASP A 434 -3.04 -0.63 -7.43
CA ASP A 434 -2.70 0.55 -6.63
C ASP A 434 -3.15 0.41 -5.17
N ASN A 435 -2.41 1.02 -4.23
CA ASN A 435 -2.77 0.97 -2.81
C ASN A 435 -2.10 2.12 -2.03
N GLY A 436 -2.79 3.24 -1.92
CA GLY A 436 -2.46 4.34 -1.01
C GLY A 436 -3.34 4.29 0.24
N ILE A 437 -2.88 4.93 1.31
CA ILE A 437 -3.57 5.01 2.60
C ILE A 437 -3.63 6.48 2.98
N PHE A 438 -4.81 6.97 3.33
CA PHE A 438 -5.02 8.31 3.85
C PHE A 438 -5.71 8.23 5.20
N LEU A 439 -5.11 8.88 6.21
CA LEU A 439 -5.65 9.02 7.56
C LEU A 439 -5.81 10.50 7.87
N CYS A 440 -6.90 10.87 8.53
CA CYS A 440 -7.25 12.22 8.93
C CYS A 440 -7.88 12.20 10.32
N GLN A 441 -7.37 13.03 11.23
CA GLN A 441 -7.93 13.16 12.58
C GLN A 441 -9.31 13.84 12.56
N HIS A 442 -9.56 14.65 11.53
CA HIS A 442 -10.74 15.51 11.43
C HIS A 442 -11.72 14.96 10.38
N ALA A 443 -12.51 13.96 10.77
CA ALA A 443 -13.51 13.33 9.90
C ALA A 443 -14.47 14.35 9.26
N SER A 444 -14.89 15.39 10.01
CA SER A 444 -15.76 16.45 9.50
C SER A 444 -15.11 17.30 8.39
N VAL A 445 -13.80 17.54 8.47
CA VAL A 445 -13.06 18.24 7.41
C VAL A 445 -12.97 17.37 6.16
N LEU A 446 -12.66 16.08 6.34
CA LEU A 446 -12.59 15.14 5.23
C LEU A 446 -13.94 14.99 4.52
N THR A 447 -15.04 14.81 5.27
CA THR A 447 -16.37 14.72 4.68
C THR A 447 -16.80 16.03 4.01
N GLN A 448 -16.50 17.17 4.62
CA GLN A 448 -16.76 18.46 3.99
C GLN A 448 -16.06 18.61 2.63
N VAL A 449 -14.83 18.13 2.51
CA VAL A 449 -14.05 18.17 1.25
C VAL A 449 -14.59 17.18 0.21
N CYS A 450 -15.01 15.99 0.62
CA CYS A 450 -15.26 14.86 -0.27
C CYS A 450 -16.76 14.58 -0.53
N SER A 451 -17.68 15.11 0.26
CA SER A 451 -19.10 14.83 0.10
C SER A 451 -19.64 15.30 -1.25
N ASN A 452 -20.46 14.44 -1.87
CA ASN A 452 -21.18 14.79 -3.09
C ASN A 452 -22.42 15.63 -2.74
N PRO A 453 -22.49 16.93 -3.09
CA PRO A 453 -23.69 17.71 -2.83
C PRO A 453 -24.87 17.18 -3.67
N ASN A 454 -26.06 17.09 -3.06
CA ASN A 454 -27.35 16.79 -3.70
C ASN A 454 -27.55 15.38 -4.31
N ALA A 455 -26.76 14.37 -3.93
CA ALA A 455 -27.01 12.98 -4.33
C ALA A 455 -27.98 12.29 -3.35
N ALA A 456 -29.29 12.53 -3.50
CA ALA A 456 -30.32 11.98 -2.60
C ALA A 456 -30.36 10.44 -2.54
N TYR A 457 -29.80 9.75 -3.53
CA TYR A 457 -29.68 8.28 -3.57
C TYR A 457 -28.42 7.73 -2.87
N LEU A 458 -27.56 8.61 -2.34
CA LEU A 458 -26.28 8.27 -1.68
C LEU A 458 -26.21 8.73 -0.22
N ALA A 459 -27.31 9.21 0.34
CA ALA A 459 -27.31 9.86 1.66
C ALA A 459 -26.97 8.87 2.79
N SER A 460 -25.83 9.11 3.44
CA SER A 460 -25.44 8.50 4.71
C SER A 460 -26.46 8.91 5.80
N SER A 461 -26.99 7.95 6.57
CA SER A 461 -27.88 8.27 7.69
C SER A 461 -27.10 8.99 8.81
N PRO A 462 -27.45 10.23 9.19
CA PRO A 462 -26.82 10.91 10.31
C PRO A 462 -27.27 10.27 11.63
N GLY A 463 -26.36 9.99 12.57
CA GLY A 463 -26.76 9.77 13.97
C GLY A 463 -25.91 8.86 14.84
N ASP A 464 -25.11 7.95 14.28
CA ASP A 464 -24.23 7.08 15.07
C ASP A 464 -22.76 7.52 14.99
N PRO A 465 -22.17 8.04 16.09
CA PRO A 465 -20.75 8.41 16.12
C PRO A 465 -19.80 7.21 15.95
N ASN A 466 -20.29 5.97 16.07
CA ASN A 466 -19.53 4.75 15.81
C ASN A 466 -19.75 4.16 14.42
N ALA A 467 -20.60 4.77 13.58
CA ALA A 467 -20.84 4.27 12.23
C ALA A 467 -19.60 4.43 11.34
N ILE A 468 -19.34 3.41 10.52
CA ILE A 468 -18.30 3.45 9.50
C ILE A 468 -18.66 4.55 8.50
N LEU A 469 -17.76 5.52 8.32
CA LEU A 469 -17.95 6.60 7.36
C LEU A 469 -18.06 6.02 5.95
N SER A 470 -18.99 6.59 5.17
CA SER A 470 -19.21 6.14 3.80
C SER A 470 -17.98 6.38 2.92
N PRO A 471 -17.43 5.34 2.25
CA PRO A 471 -16.34 5.50 1.30
C PRO A 471 -16.66 6.42 0.10
N LEU A 472 -17.91 6.86 -0.06
CA LEU A 472 -18.35 7.88 -1.00
C LEU A 472 -18.01 9.31 -0.56
N ASP A 473 -18.00 9.55 0.75
CA ASP A 473 -17.93 10.89 1.33
C ASP A 473 -16.54 11.18 1.92
N ILE A 474 -15.58 10.26 1.82
CA ILE A 474 -14.26 10.38 2.47
C ILE A 474 -13.08 10.19 1.53
N GLY A 475 -13.32 10.17 0.21
CA GLY A 475 -12.31 9.96 -0.81
C GLY A 475 -12.58 10.74 -2.10
N ILE A 476 -11.68 10.60 -3.08
CA ILE A 476 -11.79 11.30 -4.37
C ILE A 476 -12.75 10.58 -5.33
N GLU A 477 -12.82 9.25 -5.25
CA GLU A 477 -13.47 8.40 -6.25
C GLU A 477 -14.92 8.08 -5.85
N ASN A 478 -15.86 8.10 -6.80
CA ASN A 478 -17.22 7.52 -6.69
C ASN A 478 -17.32 6.09 -7.25
N SER A 479 -16.23 5.53 -7.73
CA SER A 479 -16.18 4.14 -8.15
C SER A 479 -14.79 3.66 -7.82
N ARG A 480 -14.70 2.74 -6.86
CA ARG A 480 -13.43 2.36 -6.27
C ARG A 480 -13.32 0.85 -6.18
N ARG A 481 -12.12 0.38 -6.50
CA ARG A 481 -11.70 -1.01 -6.35
C ARG A 481 -11.62 -1.38 -4.87
N PHE A 482 -11.84 -2.66 -4.55
CA PHE A 482 -11.69 -3.19 -3.19
C PHE A 482 -10.22 -3.36 -2.75
N ARG A 483 -9.48 -2.24 -2.75
CA ARG A 483 -8.04 -2.15 -2.43
C ARG A 483 -7.68 -2.64 -1.04
N ALA A 484 -8.65 -2.67 -0.12
CA ALA A 484 -8.44 -3.13 1.23
C ALA A 484 -8.20 -4.63 1.34
N LEU A 485 -8.79 -5.45 0.47
CA LEU A 485 -8.76 -6.90 0.64
C LEU A 485 -7.33 -7.48 0.59
N PRO A 486 -6.43 -7.07 -0.34
CA PRO A 486 -5.03 -7.48 -0.30
C PRO A 486 -4.30 -7.06 0.97
N VAL A 487 -4.58 -5.87 1.50
CA VAL A 487 -3.97 -5.36 2.74
C VAL A 487 -4.46 -6.16 3.94
N TYR A 488 -5.77 -6.38 4.04
CA TYR A 488 -6.39 -7.21 5.07
C TYR A 488 -5.79 -8.62 5.09
N ALA A 489 -5.63 -9.23 3.92
CA ALA A 489 -5.05 -10.56 3.78
C ALA A 489 -3.58 -10.63 4.25
N VAL A 490 -2.76 -9.61 3.94
CA VAL A 490 -1.39 -9.50 4.46
C VAL A 490 -1.37 -9.34 5.96
N LEU A 491 -2.22 -8.47 6.53
CA LEU A 491 -2.26 -8.23 7.96
C LEU A 491 -2.68 -9.50 8.73
N LEU A 492 -3.61 -10.29 8.21
CA LEU A 492 -4.00 -11.58 8.79
C LEU A 492 -2.91 -12.65 8.66
N SER A 493 -2.25 -12.74 7.50
CA SER A 493 -1.25 -13.77 7.22
C SER A 493 0.06 -13.54 7.96
N GLU A 494 0.58 -12.31 7.91
CA GLU A 494 1.90 -11.97 8.43
C GLU A 494 1.84 -11.50 9.89
N GLY A 495 0.73 -10.87 10.29
CA GLY A 495 0.61 -10.23 11.60
C GLY A 495 1.69 -9.18 11.86
N ARG A 496 1.80 -8.75 13.12
CA ARG A 496 2.83 -7.77 13.54
C ARG A 496 4.24 -8.31 13.36
N GLU A 497 4.48 -9.56 13.78
CA GLU A 497 5.82 -10.16 13.78
C GLU A 497 6.35 -10.42 12.36
N GLY A 498 5.51 -10.93 11.45
CA GLY A 498 5.89 -11.19 10.06
C GLY A 498 6.21 -9.90 9.31
N ILE A 499 5.39 -8.86 9.50
CA ILE A 499 5.64 -7.54 8.91
C ILE A 499 6.93 -6.93 9.48
N ALA A 500 7.11 -6.96 10.81
CA ALA A 500 8.32 -6.45 11.45
C ALA A 500 9.58 -7.18 10.94
N ALA A 501 9.52 -8.51 10.80
CA ALA A 501 10.62 -9.31 10.26
C ALA A 501 10.91 -8.99 8.79
N MET A 502 9.87 -8.79 7.97
CA MET A 502 10.00 -8.40 6.57
C MET A 502 10.70 -7.04 6.43
N LEU A 503 10.24 -6.02 7.17
CA LEU A 503 10.83 -4.68 7.15
C LEU A 503 12.27 -4.70 7.69
N SER A 504 12.54 -5.48 8.74
CA SER A 504 13.88 -5.65 9.29
C SER A 504 14.87 -6.15 8.23
N ARG A 505 14.51 -7.16 7.43
CA ARG A 505 15.38 -7.66 6.34
C ARG A 505 15.71 -6.59 5.30
N MET A 506 14.73 -5.74 4.96
CA MET A 506 14.94 -4.65 4.00
C MET A 506 15.94 -3.63 4.54
N VAL A 507 15.79 -3.22 5.80
CA VAL A 507 16.70 -2.26 6.46
C VAL A 507 18.10 -2.84 6.62
N LEU A 508 18.20 -4.10 7.08
CA LEU A 508 19.50 -4.77 7.27
C LEU A 508 20.27 -4.93 5.95
N LEU A 509 19.59 -5.27 4.85
CA LEU A 509 20.23 -5.31 3.54
C LEU A 509 20.68 -3.91 3.08
N ALA A 510 19.86 -2.87 3.28
CA ALA A 510 20.27 -1.51 2.95
C ALA A 510 21.51 -1.07 3.74
N ARG A 511 21.58 -1.40 5.04
CA ARG A 511 22.74 -1.15 5.90
C ARG A 511 23.99 -1.91 5.46
N GLU A 512 23.83 -3.17 5.07
CA GLU A 512 24.94 -4.00 4.57
C GLU A 512 25.52 -3.44 3.26
N ILE A 513 24.65 -2.95 2.36
CA ILE A 513 25.07 -2.28 1.13
C ILE A 513 25.74 -0.94 1.44
N ALA A 514 25.18 -0.14 2.36
CA ALA A 514 25.74 1.13 2.78
C ALA A 514 27.13 0.96 3.39
N ALA A 515 27.34 -0.05 4.24
CA ALA A 515 28.63 -0.38 4.82
C ALA A 515 29.68 -0.69 3.74
N PHE A 516 29.31 -1.50 2.75
CA PHE A 516 30.19 -1.80 1.62
C PHE A 516 30.57 -0.56 0.80
N VAL A 517 29.59 0.31 0.51
CA VAL A 517 29.84 1.55 -0.23
C VAL A 517 30.73 2.49 0.57
N ARG A 518 30.47 2.65 1.88
CA ARG A 518 31.26 3.48 2.79
C ARG A 518 32.73 3.07 2.80
N ASP A 519 32.99 1.76 2.87
CA ASP A 519 34.33 1.20 2.99
C ASP A 519 35.04 1.04 1.62
N SER A 520 34.42 1.47 0.52
CA SER A 520 34.95 1.32 -0.84
C SER A 520 35.90 2.44 -1.24
N ASP A 521 37.03 2.09 -1.86
CA ASP A 521 37.93 3.05 -2.49
C ASP A 521 37.34 3.69 -3.78
N HIS A 522 36.31 3.09 -4.37
CA HIS A 522 35.75 3.49 -5.66
C HIS A 522 34.45 4.28 -5.57
N TYR A 523 33.73 4.16 -4.45
CA TYR A 523 32.43 4.78 -4.24
C TYR A 523 32.44 5.73 -3.06
N GLU A 524 31.58 6.73 -3.14
CA GLU A 524 31.30 7.69 -2.07
C GLU A 524 29.84 7.50 -1.65
N TRP A 525 29.64 7.17 -0.38
CA TRP A 525 28.31 7.08 0.22
C TRP A 525 27.75 8.48 0.49
N LEU A 526 26.46 8.67 0.21
CA LEU A 526 25.78 9.95 0.29
C LEU A 526 24.52 9.89 1.17
N PRO A 527 24.14 11.01 1.81
CA PRO A 527 24.94 12.25 1.95
C PRO A 527 26.19 12.00 2.81
N THR A 528 27.24 12.81 2.67
CA THR A 528 28.51 12.58 3.39
C THR A 528 28.48 13.04 4.85
N GLU A 529 27.65 14.02 5.17
CA GLU A 529 27.52 14.58 6.51
C GLU A 529 26.57 13.73 7.36
N GLU A 530 27.02 13.41 8.59
CA GLU A 530 26.26 12.68 9.62
C GLU A 530 25.69 11.31 9.17
N ALA A 531 26.26 10.71 8.13
CA ALA A 531 25.84 9.39 7.66
C ALA A 531 26.29 8.30 8.63
N SER A 532 25.31 7.74 9.34
CA SER A 532 25.48 6.56 10.19
C SER A 532 24.71 5.38 9.63
N LEU A 533 25.26 4.16 9.79
CA LEU A 533 24.55 2.96 9.36
C LEU A 533 23.23 2.82 10.13
N GLU A 534 23.21 3.21 11.41
CA GLU A 534 21.99 3.19 12.22
C GLU A 534 20.88 4.08 11.66
N SER A 535 21.22 5.21 11.02
CA SER A 535 20.25 6.12 10.39
C SER A 535 19.74 5.63 9.02
N THR A 536 20.36 4.61 8.44
CA THR A 536 19.98 4.08 7.12
C THR A 536 18.69 3.27 7.25
N TYR A 537 17.63 3.72 6.58
CA TYR A 537 16.37 3.00 6.47
C TYR A 537 16.41 1.99 5.31
N ILE A 538 15.78 2.29 4.18
CA ILE A 538 15.70 1.37 3.01
C ILE A 538 16.38 1.91 1.76
N ILE A 539 16.95 3.12 1.81
CA ILE A 539 17.59 3.78 0.67
C ILE A 539 19.10 3.86 0.90
N VAL A 540 19.87 3.48 -0.13
CA VAL A 540 21.31 3.76 -0.22
C VAL A 540 21.56 4.65 -1.42
N LEU A 541 22.10 5.84 -1.15
CA LEU A 541 22.48 6.81 -2.16
C LEU A 541 24.00 6.86 -2.24
N PHE A 542 24.56 6.77 -3.44
CA PHE A 542 26.01 6.81 -3.62
C PHE A 542 26.40 7.27 -5.02
N ARG A 543 27.66 7.60 -5.21
CA ARG A 543 28.23 7.91 -6.53
C ARG A 543 29.62 7.30 -6.68
N ALA A 544 30.10 7.14 -7.91
CA ALA A 544 31.51 6.80 -8.13
C ALA A 544 32.40 8.01 -7.82
N LYS A 545 33.55 7.75 -7.20
CA LYS A 545 34.60 8.76 -6.95
C LYS A 545 35.27 9.20 -8.25
N ASP A 546 35.41 8.29 -9.22
CA ASP A 546 35.85 8.61 -10.57
C ASP A 546 34.71 9.29 -11.37
N PRO A 547 34.88 10.55 -11.82
CA PRO A 547 33.86 11.27 -12.58
C PRO A 547 33.46 10.58 -13.88
N GLU A 548 34.40 9.95 -14.60
CA GLU A 548 34.09 9.30 -15.89
C GLU A 548 33.22 8.07 -15.69
N LEU A 549 33.56 7.25 -14.68
CA LEU A 549 32.73 6.13 -14.27
C LEU A 549 31.34 6.61 -13.80
N ASN A 550 31.28 7.68 -13.01
CA ASN A 550 30.02 8.17 -12.45
C ASN A 550 29.01 8.57 -13.52
N GLU A 551 29.46 9.08 -14.66
CA GLU A 551 28.60 9.46 -15.78
C GLU A 551 27.82 8.28 -16.38
N VAL A 552 28.38 7.07 -16.30
CA VAL A 552 27.85 5.84 -16.91
C VAL A 552 27.49 4.75 -15.88
N LEU A 553 27.60 5.05 -14.58
CA LEU A 553 27.51 4.04 -13.52
C LEU A 553 26.14 3.33 -13.49
N VAL A 554 25.04 4.10 -13.53
CA VAL A 554 23.66 3.55 -13.56
C VAL A 554 23.47 2.63 -14.77
N ASP A 555 23.93 3.06 -15.94
CA ASP A 555 23.80 2.29 -17.18
C ASP A 555 24.61 0.99 -17.12
N ARG A 556 25.83 1.04 -16.57
CA ARG A 556 26.65 -0.17 -16.37
C ARG A 556 26.03 -1.14 -15.36
N ILE A 557 25.47 -0.64 -14.26
CA ILE A 557 24.75 -1.47 -13.29
C ILE A 557 23.57 -2.17 -13.98
N ASN A 558 22.70 -1.41 -14.64
CA ASN A 558 21.50 -1.94 -15.27
C ASN A 558 21.82 -2.87 -16.45
N ALA A 559 22.89 -2.59 -17.20
CA ALA A 559 23.36 -3.45 -18.30
C ALA A 559 23.90 -4.81 -17.84
N SER A 560 24.26 -4.97 -16.56
CA SER A 560 24.61 -6.30 -16.02
C SER A 560 23.43 -7.27 -16.03
N GLY A 561 22.18 -6.76 -16.03
CA GLY A 561 20.97 -7.57 -15.91
C GLY A 561 20.76 -8.25 -14.55
N ARG A 562 21.76 -8.19 -13.66
CA ARG A 562 21.76 -8.86 -12.34
C ARG A 562 20.98 -8.09 -11.28
N MET A 563 20.94 -6.76 -11.39
CA MET A 563 20.14 -5.88 -10.55
C MET A 563 19.68 -4.66 -11.36
N PHE A 564 18.62 -4.00 -10.89
CA PHE A 564 18.15 -2.74 -11.45
C PHE A 564 18.20 -1.63 -10.41
N VAL A 565 18.73 -0.47 -10.77
CA VAL A 565 18.81 0.72 -9.91
C VAL A 565 18.30 1.96 -10.65
N SER A 566 17.82 2.94 -9.87
CA SER A 566 17.44 4.24 -10.40
C SER A 566 18.57 5.25 -10.27
N GLY A 567 18.74 6.11 -11.29
CA GLY A 567 19.62 7.27 -11.20
C GLY A 567 18.91 8.49 -10.60
N THR A 568 19.66 9.35 -9.93
CA THR A 568 19.21 10.66 -9.44
C THR A 568 20.34 11.68 -9.55
N LYS A 569 20.11 12.91 -9.07
CA LYS A 569 21.15 13.89 -8.85
C LYS A 569 21.22 14.27 -7.38
N TRP A 570 22.44 14.32 -6.84
CA TRP A 570 22.74 14.83 -5.51
C TRP A 570 23.81 15.91 -5.63
N GLU A 571 23.56 17.10 -5.08
CA GLU A 571 24.46 18.27 -5.21
C GLU A 571 24.86 18.56 -6.68
N GLY A 572 23.89 18.43 -7.60
CA GLY A 572 24.09 18.66 -9.02
C GLY A 572 24.83 17.54 -9.78
N LYS A 573 25.38 16.53 -9.10
CA LYS A 573 26.10 15.39 -9.72
C LYS A 573 25.20 14.17 -9.81
N LYS A 574 25.41 13.32 -10.82
CA LYS A 574 24.72 12.02 -10.92
C LYS A 574 25.02 11.16 -9.69
N ALA A 575 24.02 10.44 -9.24
CA ALA A 575 24.12 9.47 -8.16
C ALA A 575 23.25 8.24 -8.47
N VAL A 576 23.63 7.11 -7.89
CA VAL A 576 22.88 5.86 -7.89
C VAL A 576 22.04 5.80 -6.63
N ARG A 577 20.76 5.42 -6.79
CA ARG A 577 19.87 5.10 -5.69
C ARG A 577 19.47 3.64 -5.74
N ILE A 578 19.78 2.92 -4.66
CA ILE A 578 19.29 1.58 -4.35
C ILE A 578 18.17 1.74 -3.31
N ALA A 579 16.99 1.21 -3.60
CA ALA A 579 15.88 1.15 -2.67
C ALA A 579 15.47 -0.30 -2.40
N VAL A 580 15.58 -0.73 -1.15
CA VAL A 580 15.29 -2.10 -0.73
C VAL A 580 13.84 -2.18 -0.24
N ALA A 581 12.91 -2.57 -1.12
CA ALA A 581 11.48 -2.53 -0.82
C ALA A 581 10.73 -3.88 -1.07
N SER A 582 11.44 -4.95 -1.42
CA SER A 582 10.84 -6.25 -1.77
C SER A 582 10.87 -7.22 -0.60
N TRP A 583 9.75 -7.91 -0.34
CA TRP A 583 9.66 -8.96 0.69
C TRP A 583 10.59 -10.16 0.44
N ARG A 584 11.01 -10.33 -0.82
CA ARG A 584 11.81 -11.46 -1.32
C ARG A 584 13.30 -11.33 -0.98
N VAL A 585 13.72 -10.19 -0.46
CA VAL A 585 15.13 -9.93 -0.15
C VAL A 585 15.64 -10.87 0.93
N ASP A 586 16.87 -11.30 0.73
CA ASP A 586 17.68 -12.06 1.67
C ASP A 586 19.01 -11.32 1.84
N VAL A 587 19.34 -11.00 3.10
CA VAL A 587 20.46 -10.09 3.41
C VAL A 587 21.78 -10.63 2.86
N GLU A 588 22.10 -11.89 3.14
CA GLU A 588 23.38 -12.49 2.73
C GLU A 588 23.46 -12.68 1.21
N ARG A 589 22.44 -13.31 0.62
CA ARG A 589 22.40 -13.62 -0.82
C ARG A 589 22.47 -12.35 -1.65
N ASP A 590 21.62 -11.38 -1.34
CA ASP A 590 21.46 -10.21 -2.20
C ASP A 590 22.59 -9.20 -1.97
N ALA A 591 23.10 -9.05 -0.74
CA ALA A 591 24.30 -8.24 -0.51
C ALA A 591 25.51 -8.80 -1.27
N ALA A 592 25.69 -10.13 -1.31
CA ALA A 592 26.77 -10.74 -2.08
C ALA A 592 26.70 -10.37 -3.57
N VAL A 593 25.50 -10.40 -4.17
CA VAL A 593 25.30 -10.01 -5.56
C VAL A 593 25.58 -8.53 -5.79
N VAL A 594 25.07 -7.64 -4.93
CA VAL A 594 25.32 -6.20 -5.05
C VAL A 594 26.82 -5.90 -4.98
N LYS A 595 27.51 -6.48 -3.98
CA LYS A 595 28.97 -6.32 -3.81
C LYS A 595 29.75 -6.81 -5.02
N GLU A 596 29.38 -7.96 -5.58
CA GLU A 596 30.02 -8.52 -6.77
C GLU A 596 29.85 -7.61 -7.99
N VAL A 597 28.62 -7.14 -8.25
CA VAL A 597 28.32 -6.25 -9.39
C VAL A 597 29.07 -4.93 -9.27
N LEU A 598 29.03 -4.29 -8.09
CA LEU A 598 29.70 -3.02 -7.87
C LEU A 598 31.23 -3.18 -7.94
N THR A 599 31.79 -4.23 -7.37
CA THR A 599 33.24 -4.51 -7.46
C THR A 599 33.68 -4.71 -8.91
N ALA A 600 32.97 -5.52 -9.68
CA ALA A 600 33.31 -5.80 -11.07
C ALA A 600 33.24 -4.53 -11.95
N ILE A 601 32.22 -3.68 -11.75
CA ILE A 601 32.12 -2.38 -12.45
C ILE A 601 33.27 -1.46 -12.09
N ALA A 602 33.62 -1.36 -10.81
CA ALA A 602 34.69 -0.51 -10.32
C ALA A 602 36.06 -0.85 -10.93
N VAL A 603 36.33 -2.14 -11.16
CA VAL A 603 37.60 -2.61 -11.78
C VAL A 603 37.51 -2.79 -13.30
N GLY A 604 36.43 -2.34 -13.94
CA GLY A 604 36.25 -2.40 -15.40
C GLY A 604 36.02 -3.80 -15.98
N ARG A 605 35.61 -4.77 -15.17
CA ARG A 605 35.23 -6.12 -15.64
C ARG A 605 33.80 -6.10 -16.19
N LYS A 606 33.52 -6.99 -17.14
CA LYS A 606 32.14 -7.28 -17.56
C LYS A 606 31.45 -8.12 -16.47
N CYS A 607 30.26 -7.70 -16.06
CA CYS A 607 29.41 -8.36 -15.08
C CYS A 607 28.47 -9.38 -15.70
#